data_AF-A0A955KNW0-F1
#
_entry.id   AF-A0A955KNW0-F1
#
_cell.length_a   1.000
_cell.length_b   1.000
_cell.length_c   1.000
_cell.angle_alpha   90.00
_cell.angle_beta   90.00
_cell.angle_gamma   90.00
#
_symmetry.space_group_name_H-M   'P 1'
#
loop_
_entity.id
_entity.type
_entity.pdbx_description
1 polymer ?
#
loop_
_entity_poly.entity_id
_entity_poly.type
_entity_poly.pdbx_seq_one_letter_code
_entity_poly.pdbx_strand_id
1 'polypeptide(L)'
;MQQFFRTGINIAARSAVLTCGVLLLLHVSWAQVRSSTNYQLESDSINLGGGLSSSTSYTQESTVGEVATGPSDSSTFSLRAGYQQMHTSYISIAVSGDVSLLPDLPGISGGVSNGSTTVTVVTDNGPGYQLTISAENDPAMQSTVSSIPDYSPVGLVPDFDFATTAGQASFGFSPEGIDVASRFLDDGNNTCGTNSFETFLSCWDGLSTTETIIAQSTGPNQPVGATTTVRFRVGIGSGAGVLAGTYVATSTVTALPL
;
A
#
# COMPACT_ATOMS: atom_id res chain seq x y z
N MET A 1 -65.27 68.82 50.97
CA MET A 1 -64.25 67.86 51.44
C MET A 1 -64.59 66.38 51.14
N GLN A 2 -65.86 65.97 51.05
CA GLN A 2 -66.22 64.55 50.78
C GLN A 2 -66.06 64.07 49.32
N GLN A 3 -66.12 64.94 48.31
CA GLN A 3 -65.94 64.51 46.91
C GLN A 3 -64.48 64.17 46.54
N PHE A 4 -63.49 64.87 47.11
CA PHE A 4 -62.07 64.59 46.85
C PHE A 4 -61.62 63.21 47.36
N PHE A 5 -62.19 62.75 48.48
CA PHE A 5 -61.85 61.45 49.07
C PHE A 5 -62.36 60.27 48.22
N ARG A 6 -63.52 60.43 47.57
CA ARG A 6 -64.10 59.39 46.70
C ARG A 6 -63.32 59.22 45.38
N THR A 7 -62.74 60.28 44.84
CA THR A 7 -61.96 60.20 43.60
C THR A 7 -60.60 59.54 43.83
N GLY A 8 -59.94 59.82 44.96
CA GLY A 8 -58.65 59.20 45.32
C GLY A 8 -58.72 57.68 45.52
N ILE A 9 -59.78 57.20 46.19
CA ILE A 9 -59.97 55.75 46.44
C ILE A 9 -60.18 54.98 45.13
N ASN A 10 -60.92 55.54 44.17
CA ASN A 10 -61.18 54.89 42.88
C ASN A 10 -59.93 54.78 42.00
N ILE A 11 -59.02 55.76 42.07
CA ILE A 11 -57.75 55.72 41.33
C ILE A 11 -56.80 54.67 41.93
N ALA A 12 -56.69 54.62 43.26
CA ALA A 12 -55.88 53.62 43.94
C ALA A 12 -56.36 52.19 43.66
N ALA A 13 -57.68 51.96 43.68
CA ALA A 13 -58.27 50.65 43.37
C ALA A 13 -58.00 50.24 41.91
N ARG A 14 -58.11 51.16 40.95
CA ARG A 14 -57.83 50.89 39.53
C ARG A 14 -56.36 50.57 39.28
N SER A 15 -55.43 51.31 39.89
CA SER A 15 -54.00 51.00 39.79
C SER A 15 -53.66 49.64 40.41
N ALA A 16 -54.23 49.29 41.57
CA ALA A 16 -53.97 47.99 42.20
C ALA A 16 -54.45 46.81 41.33
N VAL A 17 -55.61 46.94 40.69
CA VAL A 17 -56.14 45.93 39.75
C VAL A 17 -55.24 45.81 38.52
N LEU A 18 -54.78 46.94 37.97
CA LEU A 18 -53.88 46.93 36.80
C LEU A 18 -52.54 46.26 37.14
N THR A 19 -51.94 46.58 38.29
CA THR A 19 -50.67 45.99 38.73
C THR A 19 -50.81 44.49 38.98
N CYS A 20 -51.91 44.03 39.61
CA CYS A 20 -52.16 42.59 39.77
C CYS A 20 -52.38 41.89 38.42
N GLY A 21 -53.08 42.53 37.48
CA GLY A 21 -53.28 42.00 36.14
C GLY A 21 -51.97 41.86 35.36
N VAL A 22 -51.06 42.83 35.45
CA VAL A 22 -49.74 42.78 34.81
C VAL A 22 -48.86 41.69 35.45
N LEU A 23 -48.91 41.54 36.78
CA LEU A 23 -48.15 40.49 37.49
C LEU A 23 -48.63 39.07 37.15
N LEU A 24 -49.91 38.90 36.83
CA LEU A 24 -50.49 37.61 36.44
C LEU A 24 -50.14 37.18 34.99
N LEU A 25 -49.67 38.11 34.15
CA LEU A 25 -49.25 37.85 32.77
C LEU A 25 -47.74 37.59 32.62
N LEU A 26 -46.97 37.70 33.72
CA LEU A 26 -45.56 37.35 33.74
C LEU A 26 -45.40 35.83 33.89
N HIS A 27 -45.39 35.12 32.76
CA HIS A 27 -45.00 33.72 32.73
C HIS A 27 -43.47 33.62 32.86
N VAL A 28 -42.99 33.17 34.02
CA VAL A 28 -41.58 32.81 34.22
C VAL A 28 -41.36 31.42 33.63
N SER A 29 -40.89 31.36 32.39
CA SER A 29 -40.48 30.10 31.76
C SER A 29 -39.12 29.66 32.31
N TRP A 30 -39.10 28.54 33.05
CA TRP A 30 -37.86 27.89 33.45
C TRP A 30 -37.25 27.18 32.23
N ALA A 31 -36.01 27.53 31.88
CA ALA A 31 -35.25 26.80 30.87
C ALA A 31 -34.98 25.37 31.39
N GLN A 32 -35.31 24.34 30.60
CA GLN A 32 -35.26 22.96 31.07
C GLN A 32 -33.87 22.32 30.94
N VAL A 33 -33.39 21.78 32.06
CA VAL A 33 -32.16 20.99 32.25
C VAL A 33 -32.45 19.51 31.98
N ARG A 34 -31.62 18.82 31.18
CA ARG A 34 -31.78 17.38 30.92
C ARG A 34 -31.37 16.61 32.19
N SER A 35 -32.30 15.84 32.77
CA SER A 35 -32.10 15.17 34.07
C SER A 35 -32.55 13.71 34.08
N SER A 36 -31.90 12.89 34.91
CA SER A 36 -32.33 11.53 35.30
C SER A 36 -32.29 11.39 36.83
N THR A 37 -32.82 10.29 37.38
CA THR A 37 -32.83 10.05 38.84
C THR A 37 -31.44 9.97 39.49
N ASN A 38 -30.38 9.81 38.70
CA ASN A 38 -29.01 9.68 39.22
C ASN A 38 -28.07 10.83 38.84
N TYR A 39 -28.44 11.74 37.92
CA TYR A 39 -27.63 12.93 37.61
C TYR A 39 -28.41 14.00 36.81
N GLN A 40 -27.94 15.25 36.89
CA GLN A 40 -28.43 16.42 36.16
C GLN A 40 -27.30 17.07 35.35
N LEU A 41 -27.55 17.43 34.09
CA LEU A 41 -26.60 18.16 33.25
C LEU A 41 -27.17 19.54 32.92
N GLU A 42 -26.69 20.57 33.64
CA GLU A 42 -27.19 21.96 33.51
C GLU A 42 -26.62 22.71 32.30
N SER A 43 -25.41 22.37 31.88
CA SER A 43 -24.80 22.88 30.65
C SER A 43 -23.80 21.84 30.13
N ASP A 44 -23.82 21.58 28.83
CA ASP A 44 -22.81 20.75 28.17
C ASP A 44 -22.16 21.59 27.05
N SER A 45 -20.83 21.55 26.97
CA SER A 45 -20.09 22.11 25.85
C SER A 45 -18.85 21.27 25.61
N ILE A 46 -18.79 20.62 24.45
CA ILE A 46 -17.58 20.00 23.93
C ILE A 46 -17.05 20.94 22.86
N ASN A 47 -16.13 21.82 23.23
CA ASN A 47 -15.50 22.75 22.30
C ASN A 47 -14.24 22.13 21.73
N LEU A 48 -14.26 21.88 20.42
CA LEU A 48 -13.10 21.41 19.66
C LEU A 48 -12.58 22.59 18.83
N GLY A 49 -11.32 22.96 19.06
CA GLY A 49 -10.61 23.97 18.26
C GLY A 49 -9.87 23.31 17.11
N GLY A 50 -9.42 24.09 16.14
CA GLY A 50 -8.59 23.59 15.06
C GLY A 50 -8.82 24.29 13.73
N GLY A 51 -7.97 23.99 12.75
CA GLY A 51 -7.99 24.57 11.41
C GLY A 51 -6.59 24.84 10.86
N LEU A 52 -6.55 25.18 9.58
CA LEU A 52 -5.35 25.63 8.89
C LEU A 52 -5.03 27.07 9.29
N SER A 53 -3.90 27.25 9.98
CA SER A 53 -3.33 28.54 10.31
C SER A 53 -2.11 28.76 9.41
N SER A 54 -2.16 29.78 8.55
CA SER A 54 -1.09 30.09 7.60
C SER A 54 -0.45 31.45 7.90
N SER A 55 0.88 31.51 7.81
CA SER A 55 1.70 32.71 7.82
C SER A 55 2.65 32.69 6.62
N THR A 56 3.41 33.77 6.41
CA THR A 56 4.43 33.86 5.35
C THR A 56 5.56 32.84 5.48
N SER A 57 5.78 32.24 6.66
CA SER A 57 6.87 31.29 6.90
C SER A 57 6.41 29.89 7.30
N TYR A 58 5.16 29.74 7.75
CA TYR A 58 4.65 28.47 8.26
C TYR A 58 3.19 28.30 7.91
N THR A 59 2.84 27.07 7.53
CA THR A 59 1.47 26.58 7.52
C THR A 59 1.39 25.52 8.61
N GLN A 60 0.41 25.66 9.51
CA GLN A 60 0.18 24.72 10.59
C GLN A 60 -1.30 24.36 10.59
N GLU A 61 -1.55 23.07 10.46
CA GLU A 61 -2.89 22.52 10.60
C GLU A 61 -3.01 21.92 12.01
N SER A 62 -3.99 22.36 12.79
CA SER A 62 -4.10 22.03 14.22
C SER A 62 -5.50 21.56 14.59
N THR A 63 -5.57 20.76 15.64
CA THR A 63 -6.79 20.34 16.32
C THR A 63 -6.59 20.54 17.82
N VAL A 64 -7.65 20.84 18.57
CA VAL A 64 -7.61 20.98 20.03
C VAL A 64 -8.82 20.26 20.61
N GLY A 65 -8.57 19.37 21.58
CA GLY A 65 -9.62 18.79 22.42
C GLY A 65 -10.22 17.47 21.93
N GLU A 66 -9.54 16.74 21.06
CA GLU A 66 -9.98 15.44 20.55
C GLU A 66 -10.58 14.51 21.63
N VAL A 67 -11.84 14.11 21.43
CA VAL A 67 -12.57 13.16 22.29
C VAL A 67 -12.74 11.85 21.50
N ALA A 68 -12.51 10.72 22.16
CA ALA A 68 -12.63 9.37 21.58
C ALA A 68 -11.67 9.10 20.40
N THR A 69 -10.41 9.55 20.52
CA THR A 69 -9.35 9.22 19.57
C THR A 69 -8.53 8.02 20.01
N GLY A 70 -7.80 7.43 19.07
CA GLY A 70 -7.09 6.17 19.24
C GLY A 70 -7.75 4.99 18.50
N PRO A 71 -7.14 3.80 18.59
CA PRO A 71 -7.67 2.59 18.00
C PRO A 71 -8.89 2.08 18.80
N SER A 72 -9.95 1.71 18.09
CA SER A 72 -11.10 0.99 18.63
C SER A 72 -11.35 -0.24 17.77
N ASP A 73 -11.06 -1.41 18.33
CA ASP A 73 -11.16 -2.69 17.63
C ASP A 73 -12.40 -3.48 18.09
N SER A 74 -13.03 -4.14 17.13
CA SER A 74 -14.07 -5.15 17.33
C SER A 74 -13.76 -6.38 16.47
N SER A 75 -14.57 -7.44 16.57
CA SER A 75 -14.41 -8.64 15.73
C SER A 75 -14.63 -8.39 14.22
N THR A 76 -15.22 -7.25 13.84
CA THR A 76 -15.62 -6.96 12.45
C THR A 76 -15.16 -5.60 11.93
N PHE A 77 -14.66 -4.73 12.80
CA PHE A 77 -14.29 -3.36 12.44
C PHE A 77 -13.19 -2.83 13.36
N SER A 78 -12.23 -2.11 12.78
CA SER A 78 -11.21 -1.34 13.47
C SER A 78 -11.37 0.12 13.07
N LEU A 79 -11.62 0.98 14.06
CA LEU A 79 -11.60 2.43 13.91
C LEU A 79 -10.23 2.92 14.35
N ARG A 80 -9.62 3.80 13.59
CA ARG A 80 -8.56 4.67 14.11
C ARG A 80 -9.08 6.09 14.09
N ALA A 81 -9.48 6.60 15.25
CA ALA A 81 -10.06 7.94 15.36
C ALA A 81 -8.98 8.97 15.72
N GLY A 82 -9.05 10.14 15.09
CA GLY A 82 -8.12 11.26 15.31
C GLY A 82 -8.01 12.18 14.10
N TYR A 83 -7.63 13.43 14.34
CA TYR A 83 -7.25 14.40 13.32
C TYR A 83 -5.88 14.04 12.78
N GLN A 84 -5.72 14.10 11.45
CA GLN A 84 -4.54 13.58 10.76
C GLN A 84 -4.18 12.16 11.21
N GLN A 85 -5.18 11.31 11.47
CA GLN A 85 -4.93 9.91 11.73
C GLN A 85 -4.14 9.35 10.55
N MET A 86 -2.90 8.94 10.84
CA MET A 86 -1.98 8.42 9.84
C MET A 86 -2.62 7.18 9.23
N HIS A 87 -3.11 7.33 7.99
CA HIS A 87 -3.48 6.21 7.15
C HIS A 87 -2.21 5.40 6.90
N THR A 88 -1.99 4.39 7.73
CA THR A 88 -0.86 3.49 7.58
C THR A 88 -1.19 2.56 6.43
N SER A 89 -0.70 2.87 5.23
CA SER A 89 -0.65 1.88 4.17
C SER A 89 0.31 0.78 4.58
N TYR A 90 -0.04 -0.47 4.32
CA TYR A 90 0.86 -1.60 4.49
C TYR A 90 1.27 -2.18 3.14
N ILE A 91 2.43 -2.81 3.17
CA ILE A 91 2.88 -3.71 2.14
C ILE A 91 3.41 -4.95 2.83
N SER A 92 3.10 -6.11 2.27
CA SER A 92 3.70 -7.37 2.67
C SER A 92 4.23 -8.10 1.45
N ILE A 93 5.34 -8.79 1.63
CA ILE A 93 5.98 -9.62 0.62
C ILE A 93 6.17 -11.02 1.20
N ALA A 94 5.80 -12.03 0.43
CA ALA A 94 6.06 -13.43 0.73
C ALA A 94 6.78 -14.07 -0.46
N VAL A 95 7.92 -14.71 -0.20
CA VAL A 95 8.72 -15.40 -1.22
C VAL A 95 8.71 -16.89 -0.88
N SER A 96 8.51 -17.73 -1.88
CA SER A 96 8.66 -19.19 -1.72
C SER A 96 10.14 -19.55 -1.70
N GLY A 97 10.51 -20.57 -0.92
CA GLY A 97 11.91 -20.87 -0.54
C GLY A 97 12.88 -21.19 -1.69
N ASP A 98 14.00 -21.83 -1.35
CA ASP A 98 15.10 -22.03 -2.29
C ASP A 98 14.68 -22.74 -3.59
N VAL A 99 15.24 -22.27 -4.71
CA VAL A 99 14.96 -22.80 -6.05
C VAL A 99 16.05 -23.80 -6.44
N SER A 100 15.64 -25.03 -6.75
CA SER A 100 16.51 -26.00 -7.42
C SER A 100 16.25 -25.96 -8.92
N LEU A 101 17.32 -25.84 -9.71
CA LEU A 101 17.24 -25.92 -11.17
C LEU A 101 17.42 -27.37 -11.58
N LEU A 102 16.46 -27.92 -12.33
CA LEU A 102 16.50 -29.29 -12.83
C LEU A 102 16.30 -29.32 -14.36
N PRO A 103 16.91 -30.30 -15.05
CA PRO A 103 17.83 -31.34 -14.54
C PRO A 103 19.27 -30.83 -14.29
N ASP A 104 20.13 -31.67 -13.72
CA ASP A 104 21.58 -31.44 -13.69
C ASP A 104 22.14 -31.41 -15.12
N LEU A 105 23.06 -30.46 -15.39
CA LEU A 105 23.59 -30.23 -16.72
C LEU A 105 25.04 -30.73 -16.87
N PRO A 106 25.35 -31.50 -17.91
CA PRO A 106 26.72 -31.83 -18.26
C PRO A 106 27.44 -30.59 -18.85
N GLY A 107 28.59 -30.21 -18.28
CA GLY A 107 29.30 -28.99 -18.68
C GLY A 107 29.91 -28.97 -20.10
N ILE A 108 29.95 -30.13 -20.78
CA ILE A 108 30.47 -30.26 -22.16
C ILE A 108 29.36 -30.44 -23.19
N SER A 109 28.47 -31.42 -23.03
CA SER A 109 27.36 -31.60 -23.98
C SER A 109 26.28 -30.55 -23.82
N GLY A 110 26.19 -29.93 -22.64
CA GLY A 110 25.25 -28.86 -22.36
C GLY A 110 23.82 -29.35 -22.13
N GLY A 111 22.88 -28.41 -22.19
CA GLY A 111 21.45 -28.60 -21.95
C GLY A 111 20.81 -27.36 -21.33
N VAL A 112 19.54 -27.48 -20.96
CA VAL A 112 18.78 -26.42 -20.30
C VAL A 112 18.19 -26.96 -19.00
N SER A 113 18.36 -26.18 -17.93
CA SER A 113 17.82 -26.47 -16.61
C SER A 113 16.93 -25.32 -16.16
N ASN A 114 15.78 -25.62 -15.58
CA ASN A 114 14.77 -24.64 -15.21
C ASN A 114 14.40 -24.79 -13.74
N GLY A 115 13.99 -23.68 -13.13
CA GLY A 115 13.32 -23.64 -11.85
C GLY A 115 12.54 -22.34 -11.71
N SER A 116 11.74 -22.24 -10.66
CA SER A 116 10.91 -21.06 -10.43
C SER A 116 10.60 -20.88 -8.96
N THR A 117 10.41 -19.63 -8.55
CA THR A 117 9.81 -19.28 -7.25
C THR A 117 8.63 -18.34 -7.47
N THR A 118 7.76 -18.25 -6.49
CA THR A 118 6.63 -17.32 -6.49
C THR A 118 6.83 -16.26 -5.41
N VAL A 119 6.65 -15.01 -5.80
CA VAL A 119 6.63 -13.84 -4.93
C VAL A 119 5.21 -13.31 -4.90
N THR A 120 4.65 -13.13 -3.71
CA THR A 120 3.32 -12.52 -3.54
C THR A 120 3.46 -11.20 -2.82
N VAL A 121 2.91 -10.14 -3.40
CA VAL A 121 2.87 -8.80 -2.81
C VAL A 121 1.43 -8.42 -2.50
N VAL A 122 1.17 -8.02 -1.26
CA VAL A 122 -0.13 -7.50 -0.82
C VAL A 122 0.05 -6.06 -0.36
N THR A 123 -0.76 -5.15 -0.89
CA THR A 123 -0.78 -3.75 -0.46
C THR A 123 -2.19 -3.16 -0.49
N ASP A 124 -2.44 -2.24 0.43
CA ASP A 124 -3.61 -1.36 0.46
C ASP A 124 -3.32 0.04 -0.08
N ASN A 125 -2.10 0.27 -0.58
CA ASN A 125 -1.68 1.59 -1.00
C ASN A 125 -2.40 2.00 -2.30
N GLY A 126 -2.92 3.23 -2.31
CA GLY A 126 -3.73 3.76 -3.40
C GLY A 126 -3.01 3.76 -4.76
N PRO A 127 -1.74 4.20 -4.83
CA PRO A 127 -0.95 4.13 -6.06
C PRO A 127 -0.35 2.74 -6.37
N GLY A 128 -0.57 1.75 -5.51
CA GLY A 128 -0.12 0.37 -5.70
C GLY A 128 1.30 0.09 -5.22
N TYR A 129 2.05 -0.71 -5.99
CA TYR A 129 3.38 -1.19 -5.60
C TYR A 129 4.30 -1.41 -6.80
N GLN A 130 5.60 -1.51 -6.51
CA GLN A 130 6.63 -1.95 -7.44
C GLN A 130 7.44 -3.10 -6.81
N LEU A 131 7.72 -4.13 -7.60
CA LEU A 131 8.57 -5.26 -7.23
C LEU A 131 9.82 -5.25 -8.11
N THR A 132 10.99 -5.22 -7.50
CA THR A 132 12.29 -5.28 -8.16
C THR A 132 13.04 -6.57 -7.82
N ILE A 133 13.99 -6.94 -8.67
CA ILE A 133 14.96 -8.02 -8.45
C ILE A 133 16.38 -7.52 -8.72
N SER A 134 17.35 -7.99 -7.94
CA SER A 134 18.79 -7.83 -8.17
C SER A 134 19.56 -9.06 -7.72
N ALA A 135 20.75 -9.28 -8.27
CA ALA A 135 21.67 -10.32 -7.84
C ALA A 135 22.64 -9.81 -6.77
N GLU A 136 23.08 -10.72 -5.90
CA GLU A 136 24.13 -10.44 -4.91
C GLU A 136 25.52 -10.27 -5.55
N ASN A 137 25.77 -10.97 -6.65
CA ASN A 137 27.07 -11.02 -7.32
C ASN A 137 26.95 -10.74 -8.83
N ASP A 138 28.09 -10.47 -9.47
CA ASP A 138 28.25 -10.31 -10.92
C ASP A 138 29.49 -11.09 -11.39
N PRO A 139 29.35 -12.19 -12.15
CA PRO A 139 28.10 -12.81 -12.60
C PRO A 139 27.26 -13.37 -11.45
N ALA A 140 25.93 -13.43 -11.60
CA ALA A 140 25.04 -13.83 -10.51
C ALA A 140 25.23 -15.28 -10.05
N MET A 141 25.50 -16.20 -10.98
CA MET A 141 25.61 -17.62 -10.70
C MET A 141 27.07 -18.07 -10.57
N GLN A 142 27.48 -18.46 -9.37
CA GLN A 142 28.88 -18.74 -9.05
C GLN A 142 29.05 -20.08 -8.32
N SER A 143 30.24 -20.66 -8.47
CA SER A 143 30.75 -21.78 -7.68
C SER A 143 32.06 -21.34 -7.01
N THR A 144 32.67 -22.23 -6.22
CA THR A 144 33.97 -21.95 -5.58
C THR A 144 35.14 -21.83 -6.55
N VAL A 145 34.99 -22.30 -7.80
CA VAL A 145 36.10 -22.40 -8.77
C VAL A 145 35.80 -21.75 -10.14
N SER A 146 34.55 -21.38 -10.41
CA SER A 146 34.10 -20.86 -11.70
C SER A 146 32.74 -20.15 -11.59
N SER A 147 32.32 -19.44 -12.62
CA SER A 147 31.02 -18.77 -12.70
C SER A 147 30.34 -19.06 -14.05
N ILE A 148 29.02 -18.95 -14.06
CA ILE A 148 28.21 -18.96 -15.28
C ILE A 148 27.84 -17.50 -15.59
N PRO A 149 28.16 -16.97 -16.78
CA PRO A 149 27.78 -15.62 -17.17
C PRO A 149 26.27 -15.38 -17.07
N ASP A 150 25.86 -14.15 -16.77
CA ASP A 150 24.45 -13.77 -16.87
C ASP A 150 24.01 -13.74 -18.34
N TYR A 151 22.73 -14.03 -18.57
CA TYR A 151 22.11 -13.95 -19.87
C TYR A 151 22.17 -12.50 -20.37
N SER A 152 22.53 -12.29 -21.63
CA SER A 152 22.56 -10.94 -22.21
C SER A 152 21.65 -10.94 -23.42
N PRO A 153 20.50 -10.25 -23.35
CA PRO A 153 19.63 -10.10 -24.50
C PRO A 153 20.36 -9.45 -25.68
N VAL A 154 19.93 -9.76 -26.90
CA VAL A 154 20.53 -9.17 -28.11
C VAL A 154 20.23 -7.67 -28.20
N GLY A 155 19.10 -7.24 -27.63
CA GLY A 155 18.62 -5.85 -27.64
C GLY A 155 18.51 -5.20 -26.25
N LEU A 156 17.82 -4.06 -26.22
CA LEU A 156 17.50 -3.34 -24.98
C LEU A 156 16.32 -3.96 -24.20
N VAL A 157 15.55 -4.82 -24.86
CA VAL A 157 14.44 -5.56 -24.28
C VAL A 157 14.86 -7.03 -24.09
N PRO A 158 14.22 -7.76 -23.16
CA PRO A 158 14.42 -9.20 -23.01
C PRO A 158 14.22 -9.93 -24.35
N ASP A 159 14.92 -11.06 -24.52
CA ASP A 159 14.73 -11.89 -25.70
C ASP A 159 13.51 -12.78 -25.51
N PHE A 160 12.63 -12.88 -26.51
CA PHE A 160 11.45 -13.73 -26.41
C PHE A 160 11.80 -15.19 -26.13
N ASP A 161 12.77 -15.73 -26.87
CA ASP A 161 13.31 -17.07 -26.65
C ASP A 161 14.67 -17.00 -25.95
N PHE A 162 14.87 -17.89 -24.97
CA PHE A 162 16.19 -18.05 -24.35
C PHE A 162 17.17 -18.68 -25.35
N ALA A 163 18.20 -17.94 -25.75
CA ALA A 163 19.23 -18.46 -26.64
C ALA A 163 20.34 -19.20 -25.86
N THR A 164 20.76 -20.37 -26.34
CA THR A 164 21.95 -21.06 -25.85
C THR A 164 22.80 -21.47 -27.03
N THR A 165 23.86 -20.71 -27.32
CA THR A 165 24.74 -21.00 -28.47
C THR A 165 25.90 -21.93 -28.07
N ALA A 166 26.46 -22.63 -29.06
CA ALA A 166 27.59 -23.52 -28.83
C ALA A 166 28.80 -22.74 -28.26
N GLY A 167 29.47 -23.30 -27.26
CA GLY A 167 30.58 -22.66 -26.58
C GLY A 167 30.18 -21.63 -25.51
N GLN A 168 28.89 -21.40 -25.27
CA GLN A 168 28.41 -20.42 -24.28
C GLN A 168 27.61 -21.08 -23.16
N ALA A 169 27.64 -20.47 -21.98
CA ALA A 169 26.75 -20.77 -20.88
C ALA A 169 26.16 -19.48 -20.34
N SER A 170 24.88 -19.50 -19.98
CA SER A 170 24.18 -18.31 -19.50
C SER A 170 23.14 -18.66 -18.44
N PHE A 171 22.99 -17.77 -17.47
CA PHE A 171 21.94 -17.81 -16.46
C PHE A 171 21.02 -16.60 -16.60
N GLY A 172 19.72 -16.82 -16.74
CA GLY A 172 18.74 -15.76 -16.91
C GLY A 172 17.45 -16.02 -16.16
N PHE A 173 16.59 -15.01 -16.17
CA PHE A 173 15.29 -15.05 -15.53
C PHE A 173 14.19 -14.48 -16.42
N SER A 174 12.95 -14.83 -16.10
CA SER A 174 11.74 -14.28 -16.72
C SER A 174 10.62 -14.23 -15.66
N PRO A 175 10.05 -13.04 -15.37
CA PRO A 175 8.92 -12.90 -14.48
C PRO A 175 7.59 -13.10 -15.22
N GLU A 176 6.66 -13.77 -14.56
CA GLU A 176 5.30 -14.07 -15.03
C GLU A 176 4.26 -13.67 -13.99
N GLY A 177 3.05 -13.27 -14.40
CA GLY A 177 1.97 -12.82 -13.51
C GLY A 177 1.17 -11.62 -14.02
N ILE A 178 0.14 -11.26 -13.23
CA ILE A 178 -0.85 -10.24 -13.62
C ILE A 178 -0.29 -8.82 -13.67
N ASP A 179 0.65 -8.50 -12.78
CA ASP A 179 1.25 -7.17 -12.63
C ASP A 179 2.66 -7.12 -13.26
N VAL A 180 3.01 -8.04 -14.16
CA VAL A 180 4.36 -8.10 -14.78
C VAL A 180 4.72 -6.77 -15.46
N ALA A 181 5.97 -6.34 -15.28
CA ALA A 181 6.44 -5.10 -15.87
C ALA A 181 6.36 -5.14 -17.40
N SER A 182 5.99 -4.02 -18.01
CA SER A 182 5.80 -3.86 -19.46
C SER A 182 6.95 -4.40 -20.32
N ARG A 183 8.18 -4.32 -19.81
CA ARG A 183 9.41 -4.84 -20.42
C ARG A 183 9.35 -6.35 -20.71
N PHE A 184 8.64 -7.10 -19.88
CA PHE A 184 8.53 -8.56 -19.96
C PHE A 184 7.20 -9.03 -20.57
N LEU A 185 6.29 -8.11 -20.90
CA LEU A 185 5.11 -8.43 -21.69
C LEU A 185 5.50 -8.55 -23.17
N ASP A 186 4.80 -9.40 -23.91
CA ASP A 186 5.08 -9.75 -25.29
C ASP A 186 3.88 -9.61 -26.22
N ASP A 187 4.11 -9.84 -27.51
CA ASP A 187 3.11 -9.79 -28.58
C ASP A 187 2.41 -11.12 -28.82
N GLY A 188 2.65 -12.13 -27.98
CA GLY A 188 2.16 -13.50 -28.14
C GLY A 188 2.86 -14.31 -29.23
N ASN A 189 3.95 -13.79 -29.83
CA ASN A 189 4.59 -14.41 -30.98
C ASN A 189 6.12 -14.46 -30.87
N ASN A 190 6.80 -13.31 -30.80
CA ASN A 190 8.28 -13.27 -30.79
C ASN A 190 8.92 -11.97 -30.28
N THR A 191 8.14 -11.01 -29.77
CA THR A 191 8.68 -9.70 -29.37
C THR A 191 8.25 -9.35 -27.96
N CYS A 192 9.24 -9.12 -27.08
CA CYS A 192 9.04 -8.63 -25.72
C CYS A 192 9.06 -7.10 -25.65
N GLY A 193 8.67 -6.55 -24.50
CA GLY A 193 8.53 -5.12 -24.29
C GLY A 193 7.27 -4.53 -24.93
N THR A 194 6.27 -5.38 -25.22
CA THR A 194 4.98 -4.92 -25.76
C THR A 194 3.89 -5.12 -24.70
N ASN A 195 3.13 -4.09 -24.38
CA ASN A 195 2.10 -4.12 -23.32
C ASN A 195 0.83 -4.92 -23.70
N SER A 196 0.98 -6.13 -24.24
CA SER A 196 -0.13 -6.84 -24.91
C SER A 196 -0.46 -8.18 -24.26
N PHE A 197 0.51 -9.08 -24.15
CA PHE A 197 0.33 -10.46 -23.72
C PHE A 197 1.46 -10.90 -22.79
N GLU A 198 1.27 -12.06 -22.19
CA GLU A 198 2.31 -12.77 -21.46
C GLU A 198 2.33 -14.21 -21.99
N THR A 199 3.43 -14.60 -22.61
CA THR A 199 3.66 -15.95 -23.10
C THR A 199 4.51 -16.72 -22.08
N PHE A 200 4.09 -17.95 -21.80
CA PHE A 200 4.78 -18.83 -20.85
C PHE A 200 6.22 -19.13 -21.28
N LEU A 201 7.18 -19.00 -20.35
CA LEU A 201 8.61 -19.21 -20.57
C LEU A 201 9.20 -18.31 -21.67
N SER A 202 8.71 -17.08 -21.78
CA SER A 202 9.21 -16.07 -22.73
C SER A 202 9.82 -14.86 -22.03
N CYS A 203 10.51 -14.00 -22.78
CA CYS A 203 11.08 -12.74 -22.30
C CYS A 203 12.17 -12.90 -21.24
N TRP A 204 13.29 -13.46 -21.68
CA TRP A 204 14.46 -13.76 -20.88
C TRP A 204 15.43 -12.59 -20.79
N ASP A 205 15.86 -12.30 -19.56
CA ASP A 205 16.84 -11.27 -19.26
C ASP A 205 17.91 -11.79 -18.30
N GLY A 206 19.03 -11.05 -18.22
CA GLY A 206 20.13 -11.32 -17.30
C GLY A 206 19.88 -10.70 -15.93
N LEU A 207 20.32 -11.40 -14.89
CA LEU A 207 20.42 -10.79 -13.58
C LEU A 207 21.62 -9.83 -13.53
N SER A 208 21.50 -8.79 -12.71
CA SER A 208 22.60 -7.88 -12.42
C SER A 208 22.50 -7.39 -10.97
N THR A 209 23.56 -6.78 -10.47
CA THR A 209 23.56 -6.10 -9.16
C THR A 209 22.72 -4.83 -9.15
N THR A 210 22.26 -4.36 -10.32
CA THR A 210 21.32 -3.24 -10.44
C THR A 210 19.89 -3.75 -10.41
N GLU A 211 19.05 -3.08 -9.62
CA GLU A 211 17.63 -3.43 -9.50
C GLU A 211 16.89 -3.28 -10.83
N THR A 212 16.12 -4.31 -11.18
CA THR A 212 15.24 -4.31 -12.34
C THR A 212 13.81 -4.52 -11.88
N ILE A 213 12.88 -3.71 -12.39
CA ILE A 213 11.45 -3.83 -12.11
C ILE A 213 10.91 -5.06 -12.83
N ILE A 214 10.30 -5.98 -12.08
CA ILE A 214 9.73 -7.22 -12.61
C ILE A 214 8.20 -7.26 -12.53
N ALA A 215 7.62 -6.53 -11.59
CA ALA A 215 6.18 -6.33 -11.51
C ALA A 215 5.84 -4.95 -10.93
N GLN A 216 4.70 -4.38 -11.33
CA GLN A 216 4.18 -3.12 -10.84
C GLN A 216 2.66 -3.08 -10.99
N SER A 217 1.99 -2.52 -9.98
CA SER A 217 0.55 -2.27 -10.02
C SER A 217 0.27 -0.81 -9.67
N THR A 218 -0.75 -0.22 -10.29
CA THR A 218 -1.15 1.18 -10.07
C THR A 218 -2.34 1.33 -9.11
N GLY A 219 -2.68 0.27 -8.39
CA GLY A 219 -3.78 0.25 -7.44
C GLY A 219 -3.55 -0.75 -6.29
N PRO A 220 -4.39 -0.69 -5.25
CA PRO A 220 -4.35 -1.64 -4.15
C PRO A 220 -4.83 -3.02 -4.61
N ASN A 221 -4.25 -4.08 -4.03
CA ASN A 221 -4.57 -5.47 -4.38
C ASN A 221 -4.99 -6.33 -3.17
N GLN A 222 -5.17 -5.71 -2.00
CA GLN A 222 -5.69 -6.39 -0.81
C GLN A 222 -7.14 -6.88 -0.97
N PRO A 223 -7.54 -7.96 -0.27
CA PRO A 223 -6.72 -8.79 0.62
C PRO A 223 -6.00 -9.95 -0.08
N VAL A 224 -6.23 -10.16 -1.38
CA VAL A 224 -5.74 -11.34 -2.11
C VAL A 224 -4.25 -11.23 -2.41
N GLY A 225 -3.78 -10.03 -2.76
CA GLY A 225 -2.43 -9.82 -3.28
C GLY A 225 -2.30 -10.17 -4.75
N ALA A 226 -1.14 -9.86 -5.30
CA ALA A 226 -0.73 -10.23 -6.64
C ALA A 226 0.50 -11.13 -6.57
N THR A 227 0.48 -12.21 -7.37
CA THR A 227 1.57 -13.18 -7.44
C THR A 227 2.36 -12.97 -8.73
N THR A 228 3.69 -12.90 -8.57
CA THR A 228 4.68 -12.92 -9.65
C THR A 228 5.49 -14.20 -9.55
N THR A 229 5.45 -15.04 -10.57
CA THR A 229 6.29 -16.23 -10.70
C THR A 229 7.59 -15.82 -11.37
N VAL A 230 8.70 -15.88 -10.65
CA VAL A 230 10.03 -15.64 -11.23
C VAL A 230 10.59 -16.98 -11.69
N ARG A 231 10.73 -17.13 -13.00
CA ARG A 231 11.35 -18.29 -13.63
C ARG A 231 12.83 -18.05 -13.82
N PHE A 232 13.61 -19.08 -13.62
CA PHE A 232 15.05 -19.10 -13.78
C PHE A 232 15.44 -20.19 -14.77
N ARG A 233 16.41 -19.89 -15.61
CA ARG A 233 16.95 -20.83 -16.59
C ARG A 233 18.46 -20.72 -16.68
N VAL A 234 19.11 -21.87 -16.67
CA VAL A 234 20.51 -22.02 -17.07
C VAL A 234 20.53 -22.76 -18.39
N GLY A 235 21.21 -22.19 -19.38
CA GLY A 235 21.55 -22.86 -20.62
C GLY A 235 23.05 -23.06 -20.72
N ILE A 236 23.48 -24.29 -21.00
CA ILE A 236 24.87 -24.60 -21.34
C ILE A 236 24.87 -25.12 -22.77
N GLY A 237 25.60 -24.46 -23.66
CA GLY A 237 25.78 -24.87 -25.04
C GLY A 237 26.83 -25.96 -25.16
N SER A 238 26.74 -26.74 -26.23
CA SER A 238 27.76 -27.76 -26.53
C SER A 238 29.15 -27.12 -26.64
N GLY A 239 30.12 -27.66 -25.92
CA GLY A 239 31.51 -27.17 -25.91
C GLY A 239 31.74 -25.92 -25.06
N ALA A 240 30.80 -25.51 -24.22
CA ALA A 240 30.99 -24.36 -23.30
C ALA A 240 32.12 -24.59 -22.29
N GLY A 241 32.38 -25.84 -21.89
CA GLY A 241 33.51 -26.15 -21.01
C GLY A 241 33.26 -25.76 -19.55
N VAL A 242 32.01 -25.79 -19.10
CA VAL A 242 31.67 -25.44 -17.70
C VAL A 242 32.25 -26.50 -16.76
N LEU A 243 32.99 -26.06 -15.74
CA LEU A 243 33.57 -26.96 -14.75
C LEU A 243 32.47 -27.62 -13.92
N ALA A 244 32.63 -28.91 -13.62
CA ALA A 244 31.69 -29.64 -12.79
C ALA A 244 31.70 -29.07 -11.36
N GLY A 245 30.53 -28.82 -10.81
CA GLY A 245 30.36 -28.30 -9.46
C GLY A 245 28.93 -27.84 -9.20
N THR A 246 28.69 -27.44 -7.95
CA THR A 246 27.44 -26.78 -7.56
C THR A 246 27.59 -25.29 -7.75
N TYR A 247 26.69 -24.72 -8.56
CA TYR A 247 26.59 -23.29 -8.77
C TYR A 247 25.37 -22.76 -8.05
N VAL A 248 25.53 -21.62 -7.37
CA VAL A 248 24.49 -20.96 -6.60
C VAL A 248 24.39 -19.51 -7.06
N ALA A 249 23.17 -19.02 -7.20
CA ALA A 249 22.89 -17.61 -7.41
C ALA A 249 21.98 -17.13 -6.27
N THR A 250 22.35 -16.02 -5.64
CA THR A 250 21.51 -15.34 -4.66
C THR A 250 20.90 -14.11 -5.32
N SER A 251 19.58 -13.98 -5.26
CA SER A 251 18.86 -12.80 -5.72
C SER A 251 18.04 -12.20 -4.59
N THR A 252 17.99 -10.88 -4.54
CA THR A 252 17.14 -10.11 -3.63
C THR A 252 15.95 -9.58 -4.40
N VAL A 253 14.75 -9.74 -3.83
CA VAL A 253 13.53 -9.10 -4.34
C VAL A 253 13.03 -8.06 -3.35
N THR A 254 12.68 -6.88 -3.85
CA THR A 254 12.26 -5.74 -3.01
C THR A 254 10.90 -5.26 -3.47
N ALA A 255 9.94 -5.17 -2.55
CA ALA A 255 8.64 -4.58 -2.81
C ALA A 255 8.55 -3.17 -2.19
N LEU A 256 8.20 -2.17 -2.99
CA LEU A 256 8.04 -0.78 -2.59
C LEU A 256 6.59 -0.34 -2.81
N PRO A 257 5.90 0.20 -1.79
CA PRO A 257 4.60 0.84 -1.96
C PRO A 257 4.80 2.21 -2.65
N LEU A 258 3.94 2.55 -3.63
CA LEU A 258 4.08 3.74 -4.48
C LEU A 258 3.32 4.99 -4.00
#